data_AF-A0A519YM93-F1
#
_entry.id   AF-A0A519YM93-F1
#
_cell.length_a   1.000
_cell.length_b   1.000
_cell.length_c   1.000
_cell.angle_alpha   90.00
_cell.angle_beta   90.00
_cell.angle_gamma   90.00
#
_symmetry.space_group_name_H-M   'P 1'
#
loop_
_entity.id
_entity.type
_entity.pdbx_description
1 polymer ?
#
loop_
_entity_poly.entity_id
_entity_poly.type
_entity_poly.pdbx_seq_one_letter_code
_entity_poly.pdbx_strand_id
1 'polypeptide(L)'
;TVPEFEKTLFKLETGLAPSPIESRYGFHIVEVLDKQAGIQMTYEQVSAAISNKLSQKAFHQSLCDYLFTLADEAEIEGIEMVLTQENIFRG
;
A
#
# COMPACT_ATOMS: atom_id res chain seq x y z
N THR A 1 -3.59 -1.00 5.53
CA THR A 1 -4.84 -0.29 5.21
C THR A 1 -5.80 -1.27 4.56
N VAL A 2 -7.11 -1.08 4.71
CA VAL A 2 -8.14 -1.93 4.09
C VAL A 2 -8.79 -1.09 3.00
N PRO A 3 -8.31 -1.15 1.74
CA PRO A 3 -8.68 -0.17 0.71
C PRO A 3 -10.18 -0.12 0.46
N GLU A 4 -10.86 -1.26 0.50
CA GLU A 4 -12.30 -1.37 0.30
C GLU A 4 -13.11 -0.65 1.41
N PHE A 5 -12.62 -0.75 2.65
CA PHE A 5 -13.22 -0.07 3.80
C PHE A 5 -12.94 1.43 3.76
N GLU A 6 -11.67 1.82 3.59
CA GLU A 6 -11.22 3.22 3.58
C GLU A 6 -11.92 4.02 2.47
N LYS A 7 -12.04 3.46 1.26
CA LYS A 7 -12.71 4.12 0.14
C LYS A 7 -14.17 4.45 0.44
N THR A 8 -14.85 3.62 1.23
CA THR A 8 -16.23 3.85 1.64
C THR A 8 -16.30 4.83 2.81
N LEU A 9 -15.44 4.64 3.82
CA LEU A 9 -15.31 5.50 5.00
C LEU A 9 -15.09 6.97 4.63
N PHE A 10 -14.14 7.27 3.73
CA PHE A 10 -13.81 8.65 3.36
C PHE A 10 -14.93 9.39 2.60
N LYS A 11 -15.95 8.68 2.13
CA LYS A 11 -17.12 9.28 1.46
C LYS A 11 -18.27 9.57 2.42
N LEU A 12 -18.24 9.02 3.63
CA LEU A 12 -19.30 9.25 4.61
C LEU A 12 -19.27 10.69 5.13
N GLU A 13 -20.44 11.21 5.44
CA GLU A 13 -20.58 12.42 6.26
C GLU A 13 -20.61 12.04 7.74
N THR A 14 -20.59 13.03 8.62
CA THR A 14 -20.73 12.80 10.07
C THR A 14 -22.06 12.12 10.39
N GLY A 15 -22.04 11.27 11.42
CA GLY A 15 -23.16 10.46 11.87
C GLY A 15 -23.02 8.98 11.47
N LEU A 16 -24.12 8.25 11.66
CA LEU A 16 -24.16 6.81 11.40
C LEU A 16 -24.18 6.51 9.90
N ALA A 17 -23.34 5.57 9.47
CA ALA A 17 -23.33 5.09 8.09
C ALA A 17 -24.70 4.48 7.71
N PRO A 18 -25.22 4.76 6.50
CA PRO A 18 -26.54 4.30 6.07
C PRO A 18 -26.63 2.78 5.89
N SER A 19 -25.50 2.11 5.72
CA SER A 19 -25.40 0.67 5.56
C SER A 19 -24.06 0.16 6.09
N PRO A 20 -23.97 -1.10 6.56
CA PRO A 20 -22.71 -1.72 6.93
C PRO A 20 -21.71 -1.73 5.76
N ILE A 21 -20.42 -1.54 6.06
CA ILE A 21 -19.33 -1.57 5.07
C ILE A 21 -18.73 -2.97 5.06
N GLU A 22 -18.69 -3.61 3.90
CA GLU A 22 -18.04 -4.91 3.72
C GLU A 22 -16.52 -4.76 3.55
N SER A 23 -15.77 -5.68 4.14
CA SER A 23 -14.33 -5.84 3.94
C SER A 23 -13.97 -7.33 3.93
N ARG A 24 -12.73 -7.65 3.59
CA ARG A 24 -12.19 -9.02 3.76
C ARG A 24 -12.28 -9.58 5.18
N TYR A 25 -12.56 -8.75 6.18
CA TYR A 25 -12.70 -9.13 7.58
C TYR A 25 -14.17 -9.20 8.06
N GLY A 26 -15.15 -9.03 7.16
CA GLY A 26 -16.57 -9.01 7.48
C GLY A 26 -17.20 -7.62 7.37
N PHE A 27 -18.28 -7.39 8.12
CA PHE A 27 -19.09 -6.18 8.06
C PHE A 27 -18.76 -5.20 9.19
N HIS A 28 -18.65 -3.93 8.86
CA HIS A 28 -18.36 -2.84 9.78
C HIS A 28 -19.57 -1.91 9.91
N ILE A 29 -20.04 -1.70 11.14
CA ILE A 29 -21.00 -0.64 11.47
C ILE A 29 -20.19 0.57 11.91
N VAL A 30 -20.36 1.70 11.23
CA VAL A 30 -19.50 2.88 11.39
C VAL A 30 -20.34 4.09 11.77
N GLU A 31 -19.92 4.80 12.81
CA GLU A 31 -20.40 6.13 13.16
C GLU A 31 -19.24 7.12 13.05
N VAL A 32 -19.40 8.13 12.19
CA VAL A 32 -18.39 9.18 11.96
C VAL A 32 -18.66 10.32 12.93
N LEU A 33 -17.85 10.41 13.99
CA LEU A 33 -18.01 11.45 15.02
C LEU A 33 -17.59 12.83 14.54
N ASP A 34 -16.53 12.91 13.74
CA ASP A 34 -15.99 14.15 13.18
C ASP A 34 -15.40 13.91 11.79
N LYS A 35 -15.48 14.93 10.93
CA LYS A 35 -14.92 14.92 9.58
C LYS A 35 -14.26 16.26 9.30
N GLN A 36 -12.94 16.23 9.18
CA GLN A 36 -12.15 17.40 8.85
C GLN A 36 -11.72 17.35 7.39
N ALA A 37 -11.91 18.45 6.67
CA ALA A 37 -11.44 18.56 5.30
C ALA A 37 -9.90 18.49 5.26
N GLY A 38 -9.37 17.69 4.35
CA GLY A 38 -7.94 17.66 4.09
C GLY A 38 -7.46 19.04 3.64
N ILE A 39 -6.39 19.53 4.26
CA ILE A 39 -5.72 20.77 3.84
C ILE A 39 -4.67 20.40 2.80
N GLN A 40 -4.72 21.03 1.63
CA GLN A 40 -3.69 20.87 0.61
C GLN A 40 -2.39 21.49 1.14
N MET A 41 -1.39 20.63 1.40
CA MET A 41 -0.06 21.07 1.83
C MET A 41 0.73 21.60 0.61
N THR A 42 1.63 22.56 0.86
CA THR A 42 2.56 23.04 -0.18
C THR A 42 3.63 21.99 -0.45
N TYR A 43 4.26 22.07 -1.62
CA TYR A 43 5.32 21.13 -2.00
C TYR A 43 6.47 21.13 -0.98
N GLU A 44 6.88 22.30 -0.50
CA GLU A 44 7.97 22.46 0.47
C GLU A 44 7.69 21.66 1.74
N GLN A 45 6.44 21.68 2.23
CA GLN A 45 6.02 20.99 3.44
C GLN A 45 6.06 19.46 3.30
N VAL A 46 5.85 18.93 2.09
CA VAL A 46 5.76 17.47 1.83
C VAL A 46 6.94 16.91 1.07
N SER A 47 7.87 17.75 0.61
CA SER A 47 9.01 17.38 -0.25
C SER A 47 9.84 16.24 0.35
N ALA A 48 10.16 16.32 1.65
CA ALA A 48 10.90 15.29 2.37
C ALA A 48 10.16 13.95 2.45
N ALA A 49 8.85 13.98 2.69
CA ALA A 49 8.02 12.77 2.75
C ALA A 49 7.89 12.11 1.36
N ILE A 50 7.70 12.92 0.31
CA ILE A 50 7.68 12.44 -1.08
C ILE A 50 9.03 11.81 -1.44
N SER A 51 10.14 12.50 -1.15
CA SER A 51 11.49 12.00 -1.42
C SER A 51 11.73 10.67 -0.71
N ASN A 52 11.41 10.56 0.59
CA ASN A 52 11.56 9.31 1.35
C ASN A 52 10.76 8.17 0.71
N LYS A 53 9.48 8.42 0.37
CA LYS A 53 8.61 7.43 -0.27
C LYS A 53 9.15 6.97 -1.63
N LEU A 54 9.63 7.89 -2.45
CA LEU A 54 10.21 7.57 -3.75
C LEU A 54 11.53 6.82 -3.61
N SER A 55 12.40 7.22 -2.67
CA SER A 55 13.65 6.52 -2.38
C SER A 55 13.41 5.10 -1.87
N GLN A 56 12.44 4.89 -0.98
CA GLN A 56 12.06 3.56 -0.50
C GLN A 56 11.57 2.67 -1.66
N LYS A 57 10.72 3.22 -2.54
CA LYS A 57 10.23 2.50 -3.72
C LYS A 57 11.37 2.13 -4.68
N ALA A 58 12.25 3.08 -4.98
CA ALA A 58 13.40 2.85 -5.86
C ALA A 58 14.36 1.81 -5.27
N PHE A 59 14.67 1.91 -3.97
CA PHE A 59 15.52 0.94 -3.29
C PHE A 59 14.93 -0.47 -3.33
N HIS A 60 13.63 -0.61 -3.02
CA HIS A 60 12.97 -1.90 -3.07
C HIS A 60 13.05 -2.52 -4.47
N GLN A 61 12.75 -1.75 -5.51
CA GLN A 61 12.87 -2.21 -6.89
C GLN A 61 14.30 -2.67 -7.21
N SER A 62 15.30 -1.84 -6.95
CA SER A 62 16.70 -2.15 -7.26
C SER A 62 17.23 -3.33 -6.45
N LEU A 63 16.79 -3.51 -5.20
CA LEU A 63 17.14 -4.66 -4.39
C LEU A 63 16.61 -5.95 -5.02
N CYS A 64 15.35 -5.94 -5.47
CA CYS A 64 14.76 -7.09 -6.11
C CYS A 64 15.43 -7.42 -7.44
N ASP A 65 15.71 -6.42 -8.27
CA ASP A 65 16.45 -6.59 -9.53
C ASP A 65 17.84 -7.18 -9.27
N TYR A 66 18.53 -6.69 -8.23
CA TYR A 66 19.83 -7.20 -7.83
C TYR A 66 19.78 -8.67 -7.37
N LEU A 67 18.80 -9.02 -6.52
CA LEU A 67 18.60 -10.39 -6.06
C LEU A 67 18.24 -11.34 -7.21
N PHE A 68 17.47 -10.87 -8.20
CA PHE A 68 17.21 -11.63 -9.43
C PHE A 68 18.49 -11.96 -10.18
N THR A 69 19.34 -10.95 -10.44
CA THR A 69 20.62 -11.16 -11.12
C THR A 69 21.49 -12.15 -10.37
N LEU A 70 21.61 -12.02 -9.04
CA LEU A 70 22.38 -12.96 -8.23
C LEU A 70 21.83 -14.40 -8.27
N ALA A 71 20.52 -14.56 -8.28
CA ALA A 71 19.88 -15.87 -8.34
C ALA A 71 20.02 -16.52 -9.73
N ASP A 72 19.97 -15.73 -10.81
CA ASP A 72 20.17 -16.18 -12.19
C ASP A 72 21.62 -16.64 -12.45
N GLU A 73 22.60 -15.95 -11.84
CA GLU A 73 24.02 -16.30 -11.95
C GLU A 73 24.43 -17.48 -11.06
N ALA A 74 23.61 -17.88 -10.09
CA ALA A 74 23.94 -18.92 -9.13
C ALA A 74 23.45 -20.30 -9.58
N GLU A 75 24.27 -21.33 -9.35
CA GLU A 75 23.83 -22.73 -9.45
C GLU A 75 23.10 -23.10 -8.15
N ILE A 76 21.77 -23.26 -8.24
CA ILE A 76 20.90 -23.57 -7.10
C ILE A 76 20.35 -24.99 -7.25
N GLU A 77 20.69 -25.86 -6.32
CA GLU A 77 20.22 -27.25 -6.27
C GLU A 77 19.17 -27.46 -5.17
N GLY A 78 18.23 -28.39 -5.39
CA GLY A 78 17.27 -28.85 -4.38
C GLY A 78 16.04 -27.95 -4.15
N ILE A 79 15.99 -26.78 -4.79
CA ILE A 79 14.83 -25.86 -4.77
C ILE A 79 14.60 -25.33 -6.18
N GLU A 80 13.37 -25.46 -6.70
CA GLU A 80 12.98 -24.86 -7.97
C GLU A 80 12.52 -23.41 -7.74
N MET A 81 13.36 -22.45 -8.10
CA MET A 81 13.01 -21.03 -8.01
C MET A 81 12.38 -20.56 -9.33
N VAL A 82 11.05 -20.44 -9.36
CA VAL A 82 10.35 -19.81 -10.49
C VAL A 82 10.36 -18.30 -10.30
N LEU A 83 11.32 -17.63 -10.95
CA LEU A 83 11.52 -16.20 -10.91
C LEU A 83 10.46 -15.49 -11.79
N THR A 84 9.42 -14.93 -11.17
CA THR A 84 8.42 -14.08 -11.85
C THR A 84 8.37 -12.69 -11.22
N GLN A 85 8.20 -11.64 -12.04
CA GLN A 85 8.10 -10.26 -11.53
C GLN A 85 6.91 -10.07 -10.57
N GLU A 86 5.85 -10.87 -10.70
CA GLU A 86 4.67 -10.83 -9.83
C GLU A 86 4.91 -11.37 -8.42
N ASN A 87 5.86 -12.30 -8.23
CA ASN A 87 6.16 -12.85 -6.90
C ASN A 87 6.89 -11.88 -5.97
N ILE A 88 7.30 -10.71 -6.49
CA ILE A 88 8.08 -9.71 -5.78
C ILE A 88 7.24 -8.50 -5.38
N PHE A 89 6.25 -8.12 -6.19
CA PHE A 89 5.30 -7.06 -5.85
C PHE A 89 4.15 -7.59 -4.99
N ARG A 90 4.44 -7.96 -3.74
CA ARG A 90 3.42 -7.97 -2.67
C ARG A 90 3.48 -6.65 -1.90
N GLY A 91 3.06 -5.58 -2.58
CA GLY A 91 2.79 -4.26 -2.01
C GLY A 91 1.37 -3.84 -2.34
#